data_AF-A0A9W6AF49-F1
#
_entry.id   AF-A0A9W6AF49-F1
#
_cell.length_a   1.000
_cell.length_b   1.000
_cell.length_c   1.000
_cell.angle_alpha   90.00
_cell.angle_beta   90.00
_cell.angle_gamma   90.00
#
_symmetry.space_group_name_H-M   'P 1'
#
loop_
_entity.id
_entity.type
_entity.pdbx_description
1 polymer ?
#
loop_
_entity_poly.entity_id
_entity_poly.type
_entity_poly.pdbx_seq_one_letter_code
_entity_poly.pdbx_strand_id
1 'polypeptide(L)'
;MPLRFLGYMQKILGPGCLVQDMVDVAFGTSGGGIAVLKAFRQRRPISECQQTLADLIVRFFQRHPPPRTTWNKFIQTICCWWKDGWYDAGLWDELLQKEFGVDQGMFDVQPVSGTKVAVTAVADQPVLLINYRRVVDPPGQRCLDDAMQTTGVAPLAHSGGYYRVYTAPDPENEPRVWQCGRATTAAPGLLSPIEIPGVGSCADGGLKHNNPALICRAETPFMWASNPVPGTLISLGTGKAGRQRRRRWPRGFALRLYDSFLASMDAEQAWEDLLGQVDPANRRNYHRLNVTFPDQEPLLNAAAQVEWMTELADKTAVMQVPRALTSLLLASFFFELSSPPCYNDGIYQCCGAIRCRLRGKDLVQVLRQLHPQASTFVLGTCPLGISPFQDAVCSDCARYCVPVKFEVDGLDSNILLSLELHPHQLPPLGGFPSSLRHLVDRLRINMIGCPGLPRLPARTECKSCELRIHRKARPDFEDSSYKKRVRFI
;
A
#
# COMPACT_ATOMS: atom_id res chain seq x y z
N MET A 1 -13.42 7.52 -7.90
CA MET A 1 -12.11 8.11 -8.28
C MET A 1 -10.91 7.23 -7.92
N PRO A 2 -10.71 6.73 -6.67
CA PRO A 2 -9.55 5.89 -6.32
C PRO A 2 -9.30 4.71 -7.27
N LEU A 3 -10.38 4.00 -7.63
CA LEU A 3 -10.32 2.89 -8.57
C LEU A 3 -9.86 3.30 -9.98
N ARG A 4 -10.05 4.57 -10.41
CA ARG A 4 -9.55 5.08 -11.70
C ARG A 4 -8.03 5.26 -11.66
N PHE A 5 -7.48 5.77 -10.56
CA PHE A 5 -6.02 5.81 -10.35
C PHE A 5 -5.42 4.40 -10.39
N LEU A 6 -6.02 3.44 -9.67
CA LEU A 6 -5.60 2.03 -9.71
C LEU A 6 -5.75 1.42 -11.11
N GLY A 7 -6.81 1.77 -11.85
CA GLY A 7 -7.02 1.30 -13.21
C GLY A 7 -5.95 1.81 -14.16
N TYR A 8 -5.52 3.07 -14.00
CA TYR A 8 -4.42 3.65 -14.77
C TYR A 8 -3.06 3.03 -14.39
N MET A 9 -2.83 2.73 -13.11
CA MET A 9 -1.66 1.92 -12.69
C MET A 9 -1.66 0.56 -13.37
N GLN A 10 -2.79 -0.16 -13.32
CA GLN A 10 -2.93 -1.47 -13.97
C GLN A 10 -2.73 -1.39 -15.49
N LYS A 11 -3.17 -0.30 -16.14
CA LYS A 11 -2.94 -0.07 -17.57
C LYS A 11 -1.46 0.03 -17.92
N ILE A 12 -0.67 0.74 -17.09
CA ILE A 12 0.79 0.85 -17.29
C ILE A 12 1.47 -0.50 -17.01
N LEU A 13 1.04 -1.20 -15.95
CA LEU A 13 1.58 -2.51 -15.59
C LEU A 13 1.28 -3.61 -16.63
N GLY A 14 0.21 -3.44 -17.40
CA GLY A 14 -0.27 -4.42 -18.36
C GLY A 14 -0.95 -5.62 -17.68
N PRO A 15 -1.39 -6.62 -18.46
CA PRO A 15 -2.11 -7.79 -17.93
C PRO A 15 -1.21 -8.78 -17.18
N GLY A 16 0.12 -8.67 -17.37
CA GLY A 16 1.09 -9.59 -16.77
C GLY A 16 1.41 -9.31 -15.30
N CYS A 17 1.16 -8.10 -14.82
CA CYS A 17 1.47 -7.69 -13.46
C CYS A 17 0.23 -7.05 -12.82
N LEU A 18 -0.36 -7.72 -11.84
CA LEU A 18 -1.50 -7.17 -11.12
C LEU A 18 -1.03 -6.09 -10.14
N VAL A 19 -1.76 -4.97 -10.04
CA VAL A 19 -1.43 -3.91 -9.06
C VAL A 19 -1.44 -4.45 -7.63
N GLN A 20 -2.24 -5.48 -7.36
CA GLN A 20 -2.30 -6.18 -6.09
C GLN A 20 -0.96 -6.83 -5.71
N ASP A 21 -0.17 -7.30 -6.67
CA ASP A 21 1.17 -7.86 -6.42
C ASP A 21 2.19 -6.80 -6.01
N MET A 22 1.83 -5.52 -6.18
CA MET A 22 2.64 -4.38 -5.77
C MET A 22 2.28 -3.84 -4.38
N VAL A 23 1.31 -4.42 -3.68
CA VAL A 23 0.75 -3.84 -2.47
C VAL A 23 0.71 -4.87 -1.35
N ASP A 24 1.53 -4.64 -0.33
CA ASP A 24 1.60 -5.50 0.86
C ASP A 24 0.46 -5.20 1.83
N VAL A 25 -0.01 -3.95 1.86
CA VAL A 25 -1.06 -3.43 2.76
C VAL A 25 -2.02 -2.50 2.04
N ALA A 26 -3.32 -2.67 2.27
CA ALA A 26 -4.38 -1.80 1.74
C ALA A 26 -5.41 -1.47 2.81
N PHE A 27 -5.59 -0.19 3.11
CA PHE A 27 -6.56 0.31 4.08
C PHE A 27 -7.62 1.14 3.36
N GLY A 28 -8.88 0.99 3.75
CA GLY A 28 -9.98 1.73 3.14
C GLY A 28 -10.98 2.25 4.16
N THR A 29 -11.56 3.41 3.83
CA THR A 29 -12.65 4.06 4.58
C THR A 29 -13.83 4.27 3.65
N SER A 30 -15.05 4.00 4.10
CA SER A 30 -16.29 4.20 3.33
C SER A 30 -16.24 3.52 1.97
N GLY A 31 -16.58 4.21 0.87
CA GLY A 31 -16.46 3.66 -0.49
C GLY A 31 -15.04 3.14 -0.83
N GLY A 32 -14.00 3.68 -0.19
CA GLY A 32 -12.64 3.15 -0.30
C GLY A 32 -12.47 1.80 0.40
N GLY A 33 -13.21 1.52 1.48
CA GLY A 33 -13.26 0.22 2.14
C GLY A 33 -13.83 -0.86 1.22
N ILE A 34 -14.95 -0.57 0.54
CA ILE A 34 -15.53 -1.48 -0.48
C ILE A 34 -14.53 -1.77 -1.60
N ALA A 35 -13.86 -0.73 -2.10
CA ALA A 35 -12.82 -0.87 -3.12
C ALA A 35 -11.68 -1.78 -2.64
N VAL A 36 -11.24 -1.64 -1.39
CA VAL A 36 -10.16 -2.45 -0.81
C VAL A 36 -10.57 -3.91 -0.63
N LEU A 37 -11.76 -4.17 -0.09
CA LEU A 37 -12.30 -5.52 0.11
C LEU A 37 -12.42 -6.26 -1.23
N LYS A 38 -12.87 -5.58 -2.29
CA LYS A 38 -13.01 -6.22 -3.60
C LYS A 38 -11.67 -6.35 -4.36
N ALA A 39 -10.88 -5.27 -4.42
CA ALA A 39 -9.65 -5.25 -5.21
C ALA A 39 -8.50 -6.05 -4.58
N PHE A 40 -8.31 -5.96 -3.26
CA PHE A 40 -7.15 -6.54 -2.57
C PHE A 40 -7.49 -7.80 -1.77
N ARG A 41 -8.60 -7.82 -1.02
CA ARG A 41 -9.00 -9.05 -0.29
C ARG A 41 -9.50 -10.13 -1.24
N GLN A 42 -10.45 -9.83 -2.12
CA GLN A 42 -10.94 -10.80 -3.12
C GLN A 42 -10.05 -10.90 -4.37
N ARG A 43 -9.01 -10.05 -4.48
CA ARG A 43 -8.08 -9.98 -5.62
C ARG A 43 -8.77 -9.86 -6.99
N ARG A 44 -9.90 -9.15 -7.05
CA ARG A 44 -10.64 -8.94 -8.32
C ARG A 44 -9.93 -7.95 -9.23
N PRO A 45 -10.04 -8.09 -10.57
CA PRO A 45 -9.51 -7.10 -11.51
C PRO A 45 -10.05 -5.70 -11.22
N ILE A 46 -9.20 -4.68 -11.38
CA ILE A 46 -9.58 -3.29 -11.07
C ILE A 46 -10.73 -2.80 -11.94
N SER A 47 -10.80 -3.23 -13.20
CA SER A 47 -11.92 -2.93 -14.11
C SER A 47 -13.25 -3.47 -13.59
N GLU A 48 -13.27 -4.69 -13.06
CA GLU A 48 -14.44 -5.28 -12.41
C GLU A 48 -14.82 -4.48 -11.17
N CYS A 49 -13.85 -4.12 -10.33
CA CYS A 49 -14.09 -3.31 -9.13
C CYS A 49 -14.74 -1.95 -9.47
N GLN A 50 -14.31 -1.31 -10.55
CA GLN A 50 -14.89 -0.04 -11.03
C GLN A 50 -16.36 -0.22 -11.42
N GLN A 51 -16.67 -1.26 -12.20
CA GLN A 51 -18.02 -1.55 -12.67
C GLN A 51 -18.94 -1.89 -11.49
N THR A 52 -18.49 -2.75 -10.58
CA THR A 52 -19.24 -3.14 -9.39
C THR A 52 -19.53 -1.95 -8.50
N LEU A 53 -18.53 -1.11 -8.18
CA LEU A 53 -18.78 0.03 -7.31
C LEU A 53 -19.75 1.03 -7.96
N ALA A 54 -19.63 1.27 -9.26
CA ALA A 54 -20.55 2.12 -10.00
C ALA A 54 -21.98 1.54 -9.98
N ASP A 55 -22.15 0.25 -10.26
CA ASP A 55 -23.45 -0.44 -10.25
C ASP A 55 -24.09 -0.43 -8.86
N LEU A 56 -23.33 -0.69 -7.79
CA LEU A 56 -23.80 -0.62 -6.41
C LEU A 56 -24.33 0.78 -6.07
N ILE A 57 -23.53 1.82 -6.35
CA ILE A 57 -23.88 3.23 -6.09
C ILE A 57 -25.13 3.62 -6.88
N VAL A 58 -25.16 3.28 -8.17
CA VAL A 58 -26.26 3.62 -9.07
C VAL A 58 -27.55 2.93 -8.61
N ARG A 59 -27.53 1.62 -8.34
CA ARG A 59 -28.71 0.88 -7.86
C ARG A 59 -29.22 1.39 -6.52
N PHE A 60 -28.31 1.71 -5.60
CA PHE A 60 -28.66 2.22 -4.29
C PHE A 60 -29.32 3.59 -4.36
N PHE A 61 -28.75 4.55 -5.10
CA PHE A 61 -29.29 5.91 -5.18
C PHE A 61 -30.45 6.07 -6.18
N GLN A 62 -30.55 5.26 -7.24
CA GLN A 62 -31.68 5.32 -8.17
C GLN A 62 -33.00 4.84 -7.55
N ARG A 63 -32.94 3.93 -6.57
CA ARG A 63 -34.12 3.43 -5.87
C ARG A 63 -34.69 4.43 -4.85
N HIS A 64 -33.98 5.52 -4.59
CA HIS A 64 -34.38 6.60 -3.67
C HIS A 64 -34.10 7.98 -4.29
N PRO A 65 -34.93 8.45 -5.26
CA PRO A 65 -34.73 9.75 -5.87
C PRO A 65 -34.80 10.86 -4.81
N PRO A 66 -33.99 11.93 -4.93
CA PRO A 66 -34.03 13.04 -4.00
C PRO A 66 -35.44 13.65 -3.97
N PRO A 67 -36.02 13.91 -2.78
CA PRO A 67 -37.39 14.35 -2.65
C PRO A 67 -37.63 15.65 -3.45
N ARG A 68 -38.56 15.58 -4.41
CA ARG A 68 -38.86 16.66 -5.36
C ARG A 68 -39.57 17.85 -4.72
N THR A 69 -40.27 17.65 -3.61
CA THR A 69 -41.07 18.67 -2.91
C THR A 69 -40.50 18.99 -1.53
N THR A 70 -40.74 20.20 -1.04
CA THR A 70 -40.36 20.64 0.32
C THR A 70 -41.02 19.79 1.40
N TRP A 71 -42.25 19.33 1.17
CA TRP A 71 -42.97 18.41 2.05
C TRP A 71 -42.31 17.03 2.14
N ASN A 72 -41.87 16.45 1.02
CA ASN A 72 -41.16 15.18 1.03
C ASN A 72 -39.77 15.31 1.65
N LYS A 73 -39.11 16.48 1.51
CA LYS A 73 -37.87 16.78 2.26
C LYS A 73 -38.12 16.80 3.77
N PHE A 74 -39.23 17.41 4.20
CA PHE A 74 -39.61 17.48 5.62
C PHE A 74 -39.96 16.10 6.19
N ILE A 75 -40.81 15.33 5.50
CA ILE A 75 -41.12 13.94 5.86
C ILE A 75 -39.84 13.11 5.92
N GLN A 76 -38.97 13.23 4.91
CA GLN A 76 -37.74 12.44 4.90
C GLN A 76 -36.78 12.87 6.01
N THR A 77 -36.76 14.16 6.38
CA THR A 77 -35.98 14.63 7.54
C THR A 77 -36.53 14.05 8.86
N ILE A 78 -37.86 13.95 9.01
CA ILE A 78 -38.50 13.29 10.15
C ILE A 78 -38.20 11.78 10.13
N CYS A 79 -38.28 11.12 8.98
CA CYS A 79 -37.93 9.72 8.83
C CYS A 79 -36.46 9.46 9.11
N CYS A 80 -35.53 10.34 8.71
CA CYS A 80 -34.11 10.25 9.07
C CYS A 80 -33.95 10.27 10.59
N TRP A 81 -34.72 11.11 11.28
CA TRP A 81 -34.68 11.21 12.73
C TRP A 81 -35.21 9.96 13.43
N TRP A 82 -36.18 9.24 12.85
CA TRP A 82 -36.73 8.00 13.41
C TRP A 82 -36.04 6.71 12.96
N LYS A 83 -35.51 6.66 11.72
CA LYS A 83 -34.83 5.50 11.15
C LYS A 83 -33.30 5.57 11.26
N ASP A 84 -32.79 6.66 11.83
CA ASP A 84 -31.37 6.96 11.96
C ASP A 84 -30.60 6.89 10.62
N GLY A 85 -31.27 7.25 9.52
CA GLY A 85 -30.72 7.17 8.17
C GLY A 85 -31.69 7.68 7.11
N TRP A 86 -31.15 8.32 6.07
CA TRP A 86 -31.93 8.82 4.92
C TRP A 86 -32.32 7.70 3.95
N TYR A 87 -31.51 6.66 3.88
CA TYR A 87 -31.66 5.54 2.95
C TYR A 87 -31.95 4.23 3.69
N ASP A 88 -32.51 3.28 2.95
CA ASP A 88 -32.79 1.95 3.48
C ASP A 88 -31.50 1.15 3.65
N ALA A 89 -31.15 0.91 4.93
CA ALA A 89 -30.04 0.06 5.34
C ALA A 89 -30.17 -1.37 4.79
N GLY A 90 -31.38 -1.94 4.77
CA GLY A 90 -31.62 -3.32 4.35
C GLY A 90 -31.31 -3.54 2.87
N LEU A 91 -31.67 -2.57 2.02
CA LEU A 91 -31.30 -2.61 0.60
C LEU A 91 -29.77 -2.60 0.41
N TRP A 92 -29.05 -1.82 1.22
CA TRP A 92 -27.59 -1.79 1.16
C TRP A 92 -26.98 -3.11 1.64
N ASP A 93 -27.54 -3.69 2.70
CA ASP A 93 -27.14 -5.00 3.23
C ASP A 93 -27.32 -6.10 2.16
N GLU A 94 -28.49 -6.15 1.50
CA GLU A 94 -28.76 -7.10 0.42
C GLU A 94 -27.76 -6.97 -0.75
N LEU A 95 -27.45 -5.74 -1.15
CA LEU A 95 -26.49 -5.47 -2.22
C LEU A 95 -25.08 -5.93 -1.84
N LEU A 96 -24.65 -5.63 -0.61
CA LEU A 96 -23.34 -6.04 -0.10
C LEU A 96 -23.25 -7.56 0.11
N GLN A 97 -24.31 -8.20 0.60
CA GLN A 97 -24.39 -9.65 0.76
C GLN A 97 -24.33 -10.37 -0.58
N LYS A 98 -25.03 -9.86 -1.60
CA LYS A 98 -24.96 -10.40 -2.96
C LYS A 98 -23.56 -10.29 -3.55
N GLU A 99 -22.85 -9.21 -3.24
CA GLU A 99 -21.53 -8.94 -3.80
C GLU A 99 -20.41 -9.70 -3.08
N PHE A 100 -20.40 -9.71 -1.75
CA PHE A 100 -19.33 -10.29 -0.95
C PHE A 100 -19.64 -11.70 -0.44
N GLY A 101 -20.88 -12.18 -0.59
CA GLY A 101 -21.35 -13.43 0.01
C GLY A 101 -21.73 -13.26 1.47
N VAL A 102 -22.77 -13.97 1.91
CA VAL A 102 -23.33 -13.86 3.27
C VAL A 102 -22.35 -14.40 4.32
N ASP A 103 -21.69 -15.53 4.02
CA ASP A 103 -20.89 -16.28 4.97
C ASP A 103 -19.39 -16.04 4.86
N GLN A 104 -18.93 -15.18 3.93
CA GLN A 104 -17.49 -14.96 3.76
C GLN A 104 -16.91 -14.14 4.91
N GLY A 105 -15.98 -14.71 5.67
CA GLY A 105 -15.18 -14.06 6.71
C GLY A 105 -13.98 -13.28 6.14
N MET A 106 -13.42 -12.36 6.92
CA MET A 106 -12.20 -11.63 6.57
C MET A 106 -10.94 -12.52 6.42
N PHE A 107 -10.83 -13.57 7.23
CA PHE A 107 -9.73 -14.54 7.34
C PHE A 107 -9.94 -15.84 6.56
N ASP A 108 -11.10 -16.04 5.92
CA ASP A 108 -11.34 -17.14 4.98
C ASP A 108 -10.21 -17.27 3.95
N VAL A 109 -10.03 -18.49 3.42
CA VAL A 109 -8.88 -18.94 2.60
C VAL A 109 -8.30 -17.83 1.72
N GLN A 110 -7.23 -17.21 2.21
CA GLN A 110 -6.38 -16.31 1.45
C GLN A 110 -5.15 -17.07 0.96
N PRO A 111 -4.60 -16.74 -0.22
CA PRO A 111 -3.28 -17.25 -0.59
C PRO A 111 -2.27 -16.91 0.51
N VAL A 112 -1.29 -17.80 0.73
CA VAL A 112 -0.29 -17.78 1.83
C VAL A 112 0.59 -16.51 1.85
N SER A 113 0.39 -15.58 0.90
CA SER A 113 1.05 -14.27 0.80
C SER A 113 0.08 -13.19 0.29
N GLY A 114 -1.16 -13.16 0.77
CA GLY A 114 -2.17 -12.15 0.42
C GLY A 114 -1.87 -10.75 0.98
N THR A 115 -2.43 -9.72 0.36
CA THR A 115 -2.38 -8.33 0.85
C THR A 115 -3.07 -8.24 2.21
N LYS A 116 -2.41 -7.61 3.18
CA LYS A 116 -3.05 -7.29 4.46
C LYS A 116 -4.02 -6.13 4.26
N VAL A 117 -5.26 -6.34 4.64
CA VAL A 117 -6.39 -5.45 4.43
C VAL A 117 -6.97 -5.04 5.77
N ALA A 118 -7.32 -3.76 5.86
CA ALA A 118 -8.16 -3.23 6.94
C ALA A 118 -9.22 -2.29 6.38
N VAL A 119 -10.40 -2.30 7.00
CA VAL A 119 -11.38 -1.23 6.83
C VAL A 119 -11.60 -0.51 8.14
N THR A 120 -11.83 0.80 8.06
CA THR A 120 -12.08 1.64 9.22
C THR A 120 -13.58 1.72 9.52
N ALA A 121 -13.95 1.67 10.80
CA ALA A 121 -15.29 1.96 11.30
C ALA A 121 -15.16 2.72 12.63
N VAL A 122 -16.28 3.24 13.13
CA VAL A 122 -16.35 3.88 14.46
C VAL A 122 -17.46 3.23 15.27
N ALA A 123 -17.11 2.66 16.42
CA ALA A 123 -18.08 2.19 17.41
C ALA A 123 -18.06 3.14 18.62
N ASP A 124 -17.81 2.61 19.82
CA ASP A 124 -17.42 3.39 21.01
C ASP A 124 -16.17 4.25 20.77
N GLN A 125 -15.26 3.72 19.95
CA GLN A 125 -14.02 4.33 19.51
C GLN A 125 -13.70 3.91 18.06
N PRO A 126 -12.72 4.53 17.38
CA PRO A 126 -12.29 4.07 16.07
C PRO A 126 -11.87 2.60 16.11
N VAL A 127 -12.33 1.79 15.17
CA VAL A 127 -12.02 0.36 15.08
C VAL A 127 -11.54 -0.03 13.70
N LEU A 128 -10.51 -0.89 13.66
CA LEU A 128 -10.05 -1.57 12.44
C LEU A 128 -10.64 -2.97 12.37
N LEU A 129 -11.29 -3.28 11.25
CA LEU A 129 -11.72 -4.63 10.89
C LEU A 129 -10.71 -5.18 9.87
N ILE A 130 -10.01 -6.26 10.21
CA ILE A 130 -8.76 -6.67 9.54
C ILE A 130 -8.78 -8.12 9.04
N ASN A 131 -7.89 -8.48 8.12
CA ASN A 131 -7.66 -9.85 7.64
C ASN A 131 -6.30 -10.45 8.05
N TYR A 132 -5.64 -9.87 9.05
CA TYR A 132 -4.31 -10.32 9.51
C TYR A 132 -4.29 -10.44 11.03
N ARG A 133 -3.32 -11.21 11.55
CA ARG A 133 -3.07 -11.25 12.99
C ARG A 133 -1.98 -10.25 13.34
N ARG A 134 -2.20 -9.45 14.38
CA ARG A 134 -1.17 -8.59 14.96
C ARG A 134 -0.11 -9.45 15.66
N VAL A 135 1.14 -9.03 15.58
CA VAL A 135 2.23 -9.53 16.40
C VAL A 135 2.16 -8.80 17.73
N VAL A 136 1.79 -9.52 18.80
CA VAL A 136 1.48 -8.93 20.12
C VAL A 136 2.75 -8.55 20.89
N ASP A 137 3.92 -9.12 20.56
CA ASP A 137 5.23 -8.79 21.14
C ASP A 137 6.27 -8.51 20.04
N PRO A 138 6.51 -7.25 19.65
CA PRO A 138 7.65 -6.94 18.81
C PRO A 138 8.95 -7.27 19.57
N PRO A 139 9.93 -7.99 18.98
CA PRO A 139 11.23 -8.18 19.60
C PRO A 139 11.89 -6.79 19.80
N GLY A 140 11.89 -6.32 21.05
CA GLY A 140 12.29 -4.96 21.44
C GLY A 140 11.47 -4.40 22.60
N GLN A 141 10.26 -4.90 22.85
CA GLN A 141 9.41 -4.47 23.96
C GLN A 141 9.98 -4.89 25.33
N ARG A 142 10.66 -6.05 25.42
CA ARG A 142 11.31 -6.52 26.66
C ARG A 142 12.34 -5.54 27.22
N CYS A 143 13.00 -4.74 26.37
CA CYS A 143 13.98 -3.76 26.83
C CYS A 143 13.34 -2.50 27.44
N LEU A 144 12.07 -2.22 27.14
CA LEU A 144 11.31 -1.14 27.78
C LEU A 144 10.73 -1.58 29.12
N ASP A 145 10.42 -2.87 29.27
CA ASP A 145 9.91 -3.44 30.52
C ASP A 145 10.98 -3.43 31.64
N ASP A 146 12.25 -3.61 31.30
CA ASP A 146 13.36 -3.52 32.27
C ASP A 146 13.65 -2.09 32.75
N ALA A 147 13.37 -1.08 31.92
CA ALA A 147 13.46 0.34 32.33
C ALA A 147 12.25 0.80 33.18
N MET A 148 11.20 -0.02 33.26
CA MET A 148 9.90 0.33 33.85
C MET A 148 9.66 -0.26 35.25
N GLN A 149 10.55 -1.15 35.72
CA GLN A 149 10.53 -1.63 37.11
C GLN A 149 10.84 -0.51 38.14
N THR A 150 11.24 0.68 37.70
CA THR A 150 11.51 1.84 38.56
C THR A 150 10.35 2.84 38.68
N THR A 151 9.32 2.78 37.82
CA THR A 151 8.27 3.83 37.74
C THR A 151 6.84 3.37 38.06
N GLY A 152 6.59 2.06 38.22
CA GLY A 152 5.33 1.57 38.79
C GLY A 152 4.06 1.83 37.95
N VAL A 153 4.19 2.09 36.65
CA VAL A 153 3.04 2.22 35.73
C VAL A 153 3.05 1.02 34.79
N ALA A 154 1.92 0.31 34.72
CA ALA A 154 1.77 -0.88 33.87
C ALA A 154 1.92 -0.53 32.36
N PRO A 155 2.54 -1.41 31.55
CA PRO A 155 2.64 -1.20 30.12
C PRO A 155 1.30 -1.58 29.49
N LEU A 156 0.52 -0.58 29.08
CA LEU A 156 -0.61 -0.80 28.19
C LEU A 156 -0.05 -1.26 26.83
N ALA A 157 -0.08 -2.57 26.57
CA ALA A 157 0.14 -3.15 25.25
C ALA A 157 -1.03 -2.80 24.31
N HIS A 158 -1.32 -1.52 24.10
CA HIS A 158 -2.45 -1.04 23.34
C HIS A 158 -1.99 0.17 22.54
N SER A 159 -2.34 0.25 21.26
CA SER A 159 -2.30 1.49 20.48
C SER A 159 -2.98 2.58 21.31
N GLY A 160 -2.22 3.45 21.99
CA GLY A 160 -2.68 4.21 23.15
C GLY A 160 -3.98 5.00 22.95
N GLY A 161 -5.13 4.37 23.19
CA GLY A 161 -6.48 4.94 23.08
C GLY A 161 -6.90 5.49 21.70
N TYR A 162 -6.03 5.47 20.68
CA TYR A 162 -6.30 6.16 19.40
C TYR A 162 -7.23 5.37 18.47
N TYR A 163 -7.10 4.04 18.45
CA TYR A 163 -8.00 3.11 17.76
C TYR A 163 -7.90 1.71 18.37
N ARG A 164 -8.97 0.93 18.21
CA ARG A 164 -9.04 -0.48 18.55
C ARG A 164 -8.85 -1.34 17.30
N VAL A 165 -8.17 -2.47 17.41
CA VAL A 165 -8.16 -3.49 16.36
C VAL A 165 -9.07 -4.62 16.79
N TYR A 166 -10.11 -4.92 16.02
CA TYR A 166 -10.96 -6.05 16.34
C TYR A 166 -10.27 -7.36 15.96
N THR A 167 -10.06 -8.22 16.95
CA THR A 167 -9.57 -9.58 16.76
C THR A 167 -10.68 -10.52 17.20
N ALA A 168 -11.24 -11.27 16.26
CA ALA A 168 -12.28 -12.24 16.57
C ALA A 168 -11.73 -13.35 17.48
N PRO A 169 -12.39 -13.70 18.59
CA PRO A 169 -11.95 -14.77 19.48
C PRO A 169 -12.07 -16.16 18.82
N ASP A 170 -13.03 -16.33 17.92
CA ASP A 170 -13.34 -17.57 17.21
C ASP A 170 -13.93 -17.24 15.81
N PRO A 171 -14.04 -18.24 14.92
CA PRO A 171 -14.58 -18.04 13.57
C PRO A 171 -16.05 -17.59 13.52
N GLU A 172 -16.86 -17.86 14.56
CA GLU A 172 -18.27 -17.47 14.60
C GLU A 172 -18.44 -15.97 14.88
N ASN A 173 -17.52 -15.40 15.66
CA ASN A 173 -17.44 -13.98 15.95
C ASN A 173 -16.59 -13.19 14.92
N GLU A 174 -16.18 -13.85 13.84
CA GLU A 174 -15.46 -13.22 12.75
C GLU A 174 -16.41 -12.33 11.91
N PRO A 175 -16.10 -11.05 11.69
CA PRO A 175 -16.95 -10.19 10.89
C PRO A 175 -16.98 -10.69 9.45
N ARG A 176 -18.18 -10.83 8.91
CA ARG A 176 -18.36 -11.13 7.49
C ARG A 176 -17.90 -9.94 6.65
N VAL A 177 -17.39 -10.19 5.45
CA VAL A 177 -16.85 -9.16 4.56
C VAL A 177 -17.92 -8.11 4.23
N TRP A 178 -19.17 -8.53 4.02
CA TRP A 178 -20.27 -7.60 3.78
C TRP A 178 -20.57 -6.73 5.01
N GLN A 179 -20.44 -7.26 6.23
CA GLN A 179 -20.60 -6.48 7.48
C GLN A 179 -19.49 -5.44 7.62
N CYS A 180 -18.24 -5.79 7.30
CA CYS A 180 -17.13 -4.86 7.23
C CYS A 180 -17.41 -3.71 6.23
N GLY A 181 -17.92 -4.07 5.05
CA GLY A 181 -18.35 -3.10 4.03
C GLY A 181 -19.49 -2.21 4.51
N ARG A 182 -20.45 -2.78 5.24
CA ARG A 182 -21.61 -2.05 5.77
C ARG A 182 -21.23 -1.09 6.89
N ALA A 183 -20.36 -1.52 7.81
CA ALA A 183 -19.84 -0.71 8.90
C ALA A 183 -19.04 0.48 8.38
N THR A 184 -18.09 0.25 7.47
CA THR A 184 -17.26 1.33 6.95
C THR A 184 -18.04 2.35 6.14
N THR A 185 -19.21 2.01 5.57
CA THR A 185 -20.06 2.91 4.76
C THR A 185 -21.28 3.47 5.50
N ALA A 186 -21.46 3.16 6.79
CA ALA A 186 -22.60 3.57 7.60
C ALA A 186 -22.55 5.07 7.98
N ALA A 187 -22.60 5.96 6.99
CA ALA A 187 -22.40 7.39 7.17
C ALA A 187 -23.61 7.98 7.93
N PRO A 188 -23.39 8.66 9.08
CA PRO A 188 -24.48 9.24 9.87
C PRO A 188 -25.35 10.18 9.05
N GLY A 189 -26.67 10.03 9.22
CA GLY A 189 -27.66 10.75 8.45
C GLY A 189 -27.89 10.20 7.04
N LEU A 190 -27.06 9.30 6.51
CA LEU A 190 -27.30 8.56 5.27
C LEU A 190 -27.77 7.13 5.55
N LEU A 191 -27.02 6.41 6.37
CA LEU A 191 -27.26 5.01 6.71
C LEU A 191 -27.18 4.83 8.22
N SER A 192 -28.07 4.03 8.78
CA SER A 192 -28.01 3.67 10.20
C SER A 192 -26.77 2.83 10.50
N PRO A 193 -26.27 2.84 11.74
CA PRO A 193 -25.20 1.95 12.18
C PRO A 193 -25.56 0.47 11.98
N ILE A 194 -24.54 -0.39 11.90
CA ILE A 194 -24.69 -1.86 11.91
C ILE A 194 -24.13 -2.42 13.21
N GLU A 195 -24.88 -3.33 13.84
CA GLU A 195 -24.36 -4.11 14.97
C GLU A 195 -23.46 -5.24 14.47
N ILE A 196 -22.20 -5.26 14.93
CA ILE A 196 -21.27 -6.36 14.68
C ILE A 196 -20.98 -7.08 16.00
N PRO A 197 -21.21 -8.40 16.10
CA PRO A 197 -20.89 -9.17 17.30
C PRO A 197 -19.45 -8.95 17.79
N GLY A 198 -19.27 -8.71 19.08
CA GLY A 198 -17.96 -8.43 19.69
C GLY A 198 -17.37 -7.04 19.39
N VAL A 199 -17.96 -6.27 18.47
CA VAL A 199 -17.51 -4.91 18.12
C VAL A 199 -18.47 -3.85 18.63
N GLY A 200 -19.79 -4.07 18.50
CA GLY A 200 -20.84 -3.12 18.83
C GLY A 200 -21.40 -2.37 17.62
N SER A 201 -22.12 -1.28 17.90
CA SER A 201 -22.78 -0.44 16.90
C SER A 201 -21.75 0.35 16.08
N CYS A 202 -21.58 -0.02 14.81
CA CYS A 202 -20.57 0.55 13.94
C CYS A 202 -21.15 1.57 12.95
N ALA A 203 -20.56 2.76 12.92
CA ALA A 203 -20.76 3.82 11.94
C ALA A 203 -19.53 3.98 11.01
N ASP A 204 -19.67 4.82 9.97
CA ASP A 204 -18.63 5.07 8.95
C ASP A 204 -17.30 5.50 9.57
N GLY A 205 -16.21 4.87 9.12
CA GLY A 205 -14.85 5.19 9.55
C GLY A 205 -14.43 6.63 9.23
N GLY A 206 -15.09 7.27 8.27
CA GLY A 206 -14.87 8.64 7.83
C GLY A 206 -15.08 9.67 8.93
N LEU A 207 -15.84 9.33 9.98
CA LEU A 207 -16.06 10.20 11.14
C LEU A 207 -14.76 10.51 11.91
N LYS A 208 -13.74 9.65 11.77
CA LYS A 208 -12.45 9.78 12.47
C LYS A 208 -11.24 9.60 11.56
N HIS A 209 -11.34 8.73 10.57
CA HIS A 209 -10.24 8.37 9.67
C HIS A 209 -10.68 8.39 8.19
N ASN A 210 -11.20 9.54 7.74
CA ASN A 210 -11.58 9.74 6.32
C ASN A 210 -10.40 9.58 5.34
N ASN A 211 -9.17 9.77 5.83
CA ASN A 211 -7.95 9.31 5.20
C ASN A 211 -7.24 8.29 6.10
N PRO A 212 -7.28 6.98 5.79
CA PRO A 212 -6.72 5.97 6.66
C PRO A 212 -5.19 5.84 6.56
N ALA A 213 -4.50 6.73 5.83
CA ALA A 213 -3.05 6.65 5.64
C ALA A 213 -2.25 6.70 6.96
N LEU A 214 -2.67 7.55 7.90
CA LEU A 214 -2.00 7.68 9.19
C LEU A 214 -2.14 6.41 10.03
N ILE A 215 -3.36 5.91 10.19
CA ILE A 215 -3.64 4.68 10.94
C ILE A 215 -3.00 3.45 10.28
N CYS A 216 -2.96 3.41 8.94
CA CYS A 216 -2.24 2.39 8.17
C CYS A 216 -0.74 2.37 8.51
N ARG A 217 -0.08 3.54 8.50
CA ARG A 217 1.34 3.65 8.88
C ARG A 217 1.56 3.25 10.34
N ALA A 218 0.70 3.71 11.25
CA ALA A 218 0.80 3.39 12.67
C ALA A 218 0.62 1.90 12.96
N GLU A 219 -0.19 1.20 12.17
CA GLU A 219 -0.48 -0.23 12.36
C GLU A 219 0.56 -1.16 11.69
N THR A 220 1.32 -0.66 10.70
CA THR A 220 2.31 -1.44 9.92
C THR A 220 3.32 -2.21 10.80
N PRO A 221 3.92 -1.61 11.86
CA PRO A 221 4.74 -2.31 12.85
C PRO A 221 4.21 -3.65 13.37
N PHE A 222 2.90 -3.74 13.59
CA PHE A 222 2.26 -4.87 14.23
C PHE A 222 1.90 -5.99 13.25
N MET A 223 2.05 -5.75 11.95
CA MET A 223 1.63 -6.69 10.92
C MET A 223 2.67 -7.78 10.61
N TRP A 224 3.95 -7.53 10.96
CA TRP A 224 5.06 -8.43 10.72
C TRP A 224 6.05 -8.44 11.89
N ALA A 225 6.65 -9.58 12.18
CA ALA A 225 7.63 -9.73 13.27
C ALA A 225 8.88 -8.86 13.09
N SER A 226 9.20 -8.48 11.85
CA SER A 226 10.32 -7.58 11.54
C SER A 226 10.06 -6.12 11.89
N ASN A 227 8.86 -5.77 12.37
CA ASN A 227 8.46 -4.42 12.73
C ASN A 227 8.82 -3.36 11.66
N PRO A 228 8.35 -3.51 10.41
CA PRO A 228 8.74 -2.62 9.33
C PRO A 228 7.98 -1.29 9.39
N VAL A 229 8.59 -0.25 8.80
CA VAL A 229 7.93 1.01 8.45
C VAL A 229 7.60 0.98 6.95
N PRO A 230 6.47 1.58 6.49
CA PRO A 230 6.17 1.61 5.06
C PRO A 230 7.27 2.29 4.24
N GLY A 231 7.84 1.57 3.28
CA GLY A 231 8.87 2.11 2.38
C GLY A 231 8.30 3.06 1.31
N THR A 232 7.05 2.85 0.90
CA THR A 232 6.29 3.72 0.00
C THR A 232 4.82 3.68 0.41
N LEU A 233 4.17 4.83 0.44
CA LEU A 233 2.75 4.96 0.79
C LEU A 233 2.03 5.76 -0.29
N ILE A 234 0.94 5.21 -0.81
CA ILE A 234 0.06 5.88 -1.77
C ILE A 234 -1.31 6.07 -1.13
N SER A 235 -1.72 7.32 -0.93
CA SER A 235 -3.07 7.69 -0.48
C SER A 235 -3.89 8.14 -1.68
N LEU A 236 -5.02 7.48 -1.93
CA LEU A 236 -5.93 7.78 -3.04
C LEU A 236 -7.15 8.54 -2.53
N GLY A 237 -7.31 9.78 -2.98
CA GLY A 237 -8.41 10.66 -2.61
C GLY A 237 -9.65 10.51 -3.49
N THR A 238 -10.77 11.01 -2.97
CA THR A 238 -12.08 11.04 -3.64
C THR A 238 -12.42 12.41 -4.23
N GLY A 239 -11.43 13.32 -4.28
CA GLY A 239 -11.57 14.68 -4.73
C GLY A 239 -11.39 15.70 -3.60
N LYS A 240 -11.14 16.96 -3.98
CA LYS A 240 -11.19 18.13 -3.11
C LYS A 240 -11.70 19.35 -3.87
N ALA A 241 -12.36 20.27 -3.20
CA ALA A 241 -12.84 21.51 -3.80
C ALA A 241 -11.66 22.41 -4.22
N GLY A 242 -11.65 22.87 -5.48
CA GLY A 242 -10.64 23.82 -5.97
C GLY A 242 -10.87 25.25 -5.51
N ARG A 243 -12.10 25.58 -5.10
CA ARG A 243 -12.46 26.86 -4.49
C ARG A 243 -13.28 26.63 -3.23
N GLN A 244 -12.82 27.16 -2.10
CA GLN A 244 -13.67 27.28 -0.92
C GLN A 244 -14.59 28.50 -1.09
N ARG A 245 -15.92 28.30 -1.05
CA ARG A 245 -16.85 29.43 -1.00
C ARG A 245 -16.68 30.15 0.35
N ARG A 246 -16.06 31.33 0.32
CA ARG A 246 -16.15 32.28 1.43
C ARG A 246 -17.61 32.69 1.58
N ARG A 247 -18.22 32.30 2.71
CA ARG A 247 -19.63 32.59 2.98
C ARG A 247 -19.78 34.04 3.47
N ARG A 248 -20.83 34.71 2.99
CA ARG A 248 -21.12 36.12 3.31
C ARG A 248 -21.89 36.33 4.62
N TRP A 249 -22.48 35.28 5.22
CA TRP A 249 -23.38 35.41 6.38
C TRP A 249 -23.08 34.37 7.48
N PRO A 250 -23.18 34.73 8.78
CA PRO A 250 -23.00 33.79 9.89
C PRO A 250 -24.13 32.76 9.94
N ARG A 251 -23.79 31.48 10.18
CA ARG A 251 -24.77 30.41 10.43
C ARG A 251 -25.17 30.36 11.91
N GLY A 252 -26.36 29.83 12.21
CA GLY A 252 -26.77 29.51 13.58
C GLY A 252 -25.87 28.45 14.23
N PHE A 253 -25.87 28.36 15.56
CA PHE A 253 -24.95 27.52 16.36
C PHE A 253 -24.89 26.06 15.89
N ALA A 254 -26.02 25.39 15.72
CA ALA A 254 -26.08 23.99 15.30
C ALA A 254 -25.41 23.73 13.93
N LEU A 255 -25.59 24.65 12.98
CA LEU A 255 -24.96 24.55 11.67
C LEU A 255 -23.45 24.84 11.73
N ARG A 256 -22.99 25.67 12.67
CA ARG A 256 -21.54 25.88 12.89
C ARG A 256 -20.89 24.64 13.51
N LEU A 257 -21.56 23.99 14.47
CA LEU A 257 -21.10 22.70 15.01
C LEU A 257 -21.03 21.64 13.92
N TYR A 258 -22.05 21.56 13.07
CA TYR A 258 -22.05 20.66 11.92
C TYR A 258 -20.91 20.97 10.92
N ASP A 259 -20.68 22.25 10.61
CA ASP A 259 -19.58 22.66 9.73
C ASP A 259 -18.21 22.32 10.36
N SER A 260 -18.04 22.53 11.67
CA SER A 260 -16.84 22.14 12.40
C SER A 260 -16.63 20.62 12.42
N PHE A 261 -17.72 19.87 12.53
CA PHE A 261 -17.71 18.41 12.47
C PHE A 261 -17.27 17.91 11.10
N LEU A 262 -17.84 18.45 10.01
CA LEU A 262 -17.40 18.13 8.66
C LEU A 262 -15.94 18.53 8.41
N ALA A 263 -15.50 19.67 8.94
CA ALA A 263 -14.10 20.10 8.83
C ALA A 263 -13.14 19.13 9.55
N SER A 264 -13.58 18.47 10.63
CA SER A 264 -12.77 17.44 11.31
C SER A 264 -12.58 16.16 10.47
N MET A 265 -13.37 16.00 9.40
CA MET A 265 -13.27 14.88 8.45
C MET A 265 -12.44 15.23 7.20
N ASP A 266 -11.70 16.34 7.21
CA ASP A 266 -10.87 16.77 6.07
C ASP A 266 -9.72 15.78 5.79
N ALA A 267 -9.85 15.05 4.69
CA ALA A 267 -8.89 14.04 4.27
C ALA A 267 -7.55 14.63 3.81
N GLU A 268 -7.51 15.89 3.38
CA GLU A 268 -6.28 16.60 3.00
C GLU A 268 -5.55 17.09 4.26
N GLN A 269 -6.26 17.61 5.27
CA GLN A 269 -5.63 17.94 6.55
C GLN A 269 -5.01 16.69 7.20
N ALA A 270 -5.73 15.57 7.24
CA ALA A 270 -5.20 14.31 7.75
C ALA A 270 -3.97 13.80 6.95
N TRP A 271 -3.86 14.14 5.66
CA TRP A 271 -2.67 13.85 4.87
C TRP A 271 -1.49 14.74 5.26
N GLU A 272 -1.70 16.03 5.46
CA GLU A 272 -0.66 16.96 5.91
C GLU A 272 -0.17 16.62 7.33
N ASP A 273 -1.06 16.23 8.23
CA ASP A 273 -0.70 15.76 9.58
C ASP A 273 0.22 14.53 9.52
N LEU A 274 -0.08 13.58 8.62
CA LEU A 274 0.80 12.44 8.36
C LEU A 274 2.17 12.88 7.84
N LEU A 275 2.21 13.77 6.83
CA LEU A 275 3.48 14.27 6.28
C LEU A 275 4.31 15.04 7.31
N GLY A 276 3.65 15.72 8.26
CA GLY A 276 4.28 16.35 9.41
C GLY A 276 5.06 15.36 10.29
N GLN A 277 4.62 14.11 10.36
CA GLN A 277 5.27 13.02 11.11
C GLN A 277 6.30 12.22 10.27
N VAL A 278 6.54 12.59 9.01
CA VAL A 278 7.50 11.91 8.13
C VAL A 278 8.73 12.80 7.95
N ASP A 279 9.90 12.20 8.13
CA ASP A 279 11.18 12.86 7.86
C ASP A 279 11.20 13.46 6.45
N PRO A 280 11.67 14.71 6.27
CA PRO A 280 11.68 15.36 4.95
C PRO A 280 12.33 14.53 3.84
N ALA A 281 13.39 13.77 4.16
CA ALA A 281 14.09 12.89 3.22
C ALA A 281 13.20 11.72 2.70
N ASN A 282 12.24 11.27 3.52
CA ASN A 282 11.36 10.14 3.22
C ASN A 282 10.04 10.56 2.58
N ARG A 283 9.64 11.85 2.68
CA ARG A 283 8.38 12.37 2.10
C ARG A 283 8.23 12.11 0.61
N ARG A 284 9.34 11.97 -0.14
CA ARG A 284 9.32 11.62 -1.58
C ARG A 284 8.66 10.27 -1.88
N ASN A 285 8.58 9.38 -0.89
CA ASN A 285 7.96 8.06 -1.01
C ASN A 285 6.47 8.06 -0.60
N TYR A 286 5.93 9.22 -0.20
CA TYR A 286 4.55 9.41 0.22
C TYR A 286 3.82 10.18 -0.87
N HIS A 287 2.85 9.54 -1.52
CA HIS A 287 2.13 10.09 -2.67
C HIS A 287 0.65 10.24 -2.34
N ARG A 288 0.13 11.47 -2.42
CA ARG A 288 -1.31 11.74 -2.40
C ARG A 288 -1.80 11.94 -3.83
N LEU A 289 -2.60 11.00 -4.31
CA LEU A 289 -3.23 11.10 -5.62
C LEU A 289 -4.65 11.57 -5.38
N ASN A 290 -4.95 12.80 -5.81
CA ASN A 290 -6.27 13.37 -5.59
C ASN A 290 -6.69 14.27 -6.75
N VAL A 291 -7.99 14.35 -6.97
CA VAL A 291 -8.62 15.20 -7.98
C VAL A 291 -8.94 16.55 -7.35
N THR A 292 -8.66 17.65 -8.04
CA THR A 292 -9.15 18.97 -7.66
C THR A 292 -10.37 19.29 -8.53
N PHE A 293 -11.54 19.45 -7.92
CA PHE A 293 -12.74 19.88 -8.62
C PHE A 293 -12.63 21.36 -9.03
N PRO A 294 -13.14 21.76 -10.20
CA PRO A 294 -13.12 23.16 -10.62
C PRO A 294 -13.85 24.10 -9.63
N ASP A 295 -14.95 23.62 -9.07
CA ASP A 295 -15.82 24.38 -8.16
C ASP A 295 -15.96 23.68 -6.80
N GLN A 296 -17.21 23.49 -6.32
CA GLN A 296 -17.51 22.73 -5.11
C GLN A 296 -17.44 21.22 -5.37
N GLU A 297 -17.20 20.46 -4.31
CA GLU A 297 -17.34 19.02 -4.32
C GLU A 297 -18.80 18.62 -4.61
N PRO A 298 -19.01 17.61 -5.47
CA PRO A 298 -20.31 16.97 -5.62
C PRO A 298 -20.79 16.40 -4.28
N LEU A 299 -22.11 16.33 -4.10
CA LEU A 299 -22.69 15.63 -2.96
C LEU A 299 -22.36 14.13 -3.03
N LEU A 300 -22.24 13.48 -1.88
CA LEU A 300 -21.89 12.05 -1.79
C LEU A 300 -22.87 11.14 -2.56
N ASN A 301 -24.13 11.54 -2.67
CA ASN A 301 -25.20 10.83 -3.36
C ASN A 301 -25.44 11.30 -4.81
N ALA A 302 -24.55 12.10 -5.40
CA ALA A 302 -24.71 12.65 -6.74
C ALA A 302 -24.41 11.63 -7.85
N ALA A 303 -25.17 10.53 -7.91
CA ALA A 303 -24.98 9.44 -8.88
C ALA A 303 -24.98 9.91 -10.35
N ALA A 304 -25.73 10.97 -10.66
CA ALA A 304 -25.77 11.56 -12.01
C ALA A 304 -24.45 12.22 -12.45
N GLN A 305 -23.51 12.49 -11.54
CA GLN A 305 -22.23 13.14 -11.85
C GLN A 305 -21.07 12.14 -12.01
N VAL A 306 -21.32 10.84 -11.88
CA VAL A 306 -20.28 9.78 -11.88
C VAL A 306 -19.47 9.75 -13.18
N GLU A 307 -20.12 9.97 -14.33
CA GLU A 307 -19.46 9.98 -15.64
C GLU A 307 -18.43 11.12 -15.73
N TRP A 308 -18.85 12.36 -15.49
CA TRP A 308 -17.97 13.52 -15.47
C TRP A 308 -16.83 13.39 -14.45
N MET A 309 -17.12 12.88 -13.24
CA MET A 309 -16.09 12.63 -12.22
C MET A 309 -15.06 11.60 -12.67
N THR A 310 -15.48 10.61 -13.46
CA THR A 310 -14.61 9.57 -13.99
C THR A 310 -13.65 10.15 -15.02
N GLU A 311 -14.13 10.97 -15.95
CA GLU A 311 -13.29 11.65 -16.93
C GLU A 311 -12.25 12.58 -16.28
N LEU A 312 -12.66 13.32 -15.25
CA LEU A 312 -11.76 14.20 -14.51
C LEU A 312 -10.67 13.40 -13.76
N ALA A 313 -11.05 12.28 -13.16
CA ALA A 313 -10.10 11.37 -12.52
C ALA A 313 -9.11 10.77 -13.52
N ASP A 314 -9.55 10.42 -14.72
CA ASP A 314 -8.67 9.88 -15.77
C ASP A 314 -7.63 10.91 -16.21
N LYS A 315 -8.04 12.16 -16.45
CA LYS A 315 -7.12 13.26 -16.79
C LYS A 315 -6.08 13.48 -15.68
N THR A 316 -6.52 13.41 -14.42
CA THR A 316 -5.64 13.57 -13.25
C THR A 316 -4.68 12.38 -13.09
N ALA A 317 -5.16 11.16 -13.36
CA ALA A 317 -4.38 9.94 -13.25
C ALA A 317 -3.18 9.93 -14.19
N VAL A 318 -3.36 10.40 -15.44
CA VAL A 318 -2.27 10.53 -16.42
C VAL A 318 -1.08 11.32 -15.85
N MET A 319 -1.35 12.36 -15.07
CA MET A 319 -0.32 13.25 -14.52
C MET A 319 0.30 12.72 -13.22
N GLN A 320 -0.50 12.14 -12.32
CA GLN A 320 -0.04 11.82 -10.96
C GLN A 320 0.44 10.37 -10.80
N VAL A 321 -0.11 9.42 -11.56
CA VAL A 321 0.18 7.99 -11.39
C VAL A 321 1.63 7.60 -11.72
N PRO A 322 2.27 8.09 -12.81
CA PRO A 322 3.62 7.63 -13.18
C PRO A 322 4.65 7.77 -12.06
N ARG A 323 4.63 8.89 -11.32
CA ARG A 323 5.53 9.14 -10.19
C ARG A 323 5.30 8.17 -9.02
N ALA A 324 4.03 7.95 -8.67
CA ALA A 324 3.66 7.05 -7.58
C ALA A 324 3.97 5.59 -7.93
N LEU A 325 3.67 5.18 -9.18
CA LEU A 325 3.98 3.86 -9.70
C LEU A 325 5.49 3.60 -9.76
N THR A 326 6.28 4.61 -10.15
CA THR A 326 7.75 4.53 -10.09
C THR A 326 8.24 4.22 -8.69
N SER A 327 7.67 4.87 -7.67
CA SER A 327 8.06 4.61 -6.28
C SER A 327 7.71 3.19 -5.84
N LEU A 328 6.53 2.68 -6.23
CA LEU A 328 6.17 1.27 -5.98
C LEU A 328 7.09 0.28 -6.70
N LEU A 329 7.50 0.58 -7.94
CA LEU A 329 8.43 -0.25 -8.70
C LEU A 329 9.80 -0.30 -8.01
N LEU A 330 10.33 0.86 -7.61
CA LEU A 330 11.60 0.94 -6.88
C LEU A 330 11.53 0.21 -5.53
N ALA A 331 10.42 0.35 -4.81
CA ALA A 331 10.15 -0.38 -3.56
C ALA A 331 10.00 -1.90 -3.76
N SER A 332 9.74 -2.35 -4.99
CA SER A 332 9.64 -3.78 -5.33
C SER A 332 11.00 -4.44 -5.57
N PHE A 333 12.08 -3.65 -5.73
CA PHE A 333 13.44 -4.15 -5.76
C PHE A 333 13.97 -4.39 -4.35
N PHE A 334 14.80 -5.43 -4.21
CA PHE A 334 15.52 -5.72 -2.98
C PHE A 334 16.88 -6.34 -3.31
N PHE A 335 17.84 -6.20 -2.42
CA PHE A 335 19.14 -6.85 -2.53
C PHE A 335 19.19 -8.09 -1.64
N GLU A 336 19.76 -9.18 -2.17
CA GLU A 336 19.96 -10.43 -1.45
C GLU A 336 21.44 -10.83 -1.55
N LEU A 337 22.09 -11.04 -0.40
CA LEU A 337 23.43 -11.63 -0.33
C LEU A 337 23.37 -13.11 -0.74
N SER A 338 24.29 -13.54 -1.60
CA SER A 338 24.37 -14.96 -2.00
C SER A 338 25.26 -15.78 -1.08
N SER A 339 26.19 -15.14 -0.37
CA SER A 339 27.10 -15.75 0.59
C SER A 339 27.37 -14.80 1.76
N PRO A 340 27.87 -15.32 2.91
CA PRO A 340 28.44 -14.46 3.94
C PRO A 340 29.47 -13.49 3.32
N PRO A 341 29.49 -12.22 3.73
CA PRO A 341 30.51 -11.27 3.31
C PRO A 341 31.90 -11.78 3.68
N CYS A 342 32.86 -11.73 2.76
CA CYS A 342 34.24 -12.13 3.02
C CYS A 342 35.03 -10.93 3.56
N TYR A 343 35.67 -11.06 4.72
CA TYR A 343 36.52 -10.02 5.27
C TYR A 343 37.97 -10.23 4.85
N ASN A 344 38.50 -9.33 4.02
CA ASN A 344 39.87 -9.36 3.51
C ASN A 344 40.48 -7.96 3.67
N ASP A 345 41.70 -7.88 4.23
CA ASP A 345 42.48 -6.64 4.33
C ASP A 345 41.73 -5.41 4.90
N GLY A 346 40.86 -5.61 5.88
CA GLY A 346 40.11 -4.52 6.51
C GLY A 346 38.77 -4.20 5.84
N ILE A 347 38.42 -4.88 4.75
CA ILE A 347 37.24 -4.57 3.93
C ILE A 347 36.35 -5.81 3.80
N TYR A 348 35.03 -5.62 3.87
CA TYR A 348 34.05 -6.66 3.59
C TYR A 348 33.67 -6.69 2.11
N GLN A 349 33.93 -7.80 1.46
CA GLN A 349 33.51 -8.08 0.10
C GLN A 349 32.11 -8.73 0.10
N CYS A 350 31.15 -8.02 -0.49
CA CYS A 350 29.76 -8.45 -0.60
C CYS A 350 29.49 -9.02 -2.00
N CYS A 351 28.85 -10.18 -2.06
CA CYS A 351 28.41 -10.81 -3.30
C CYS A 351 26.92 -11.14 -3.19
N GLY A 352 26.13 -10.75 -4.18
CA GLY A 352 24.69 -10.98 -4.18
C GLY A 352 24.03 -10.60 -5.48
N ALA A 353 22.73 -10.37 -5.41
CA ALA A 353 21.95 -9.90 -6.55
C ALA A 353 20.87 -8.90 -6.13
N ILE A 354 20.64 -7.93 -7.01
CA ILE A 354 19.40 -7.15 -7.01
C ILE A 354 18.31 -8.02 -7.64
N ARG A 355 17.23 -8.20 -6.89
CA ARG A 355 16.03 -8.94 -7.28
C ARG A 355 14.81 -8.04 -7.24
N CYS A 356 13.70 -8.54 -7.77
CA CYS A 356 12.40 -7.89 -7.69
C CYS A 356 11.32 -8.93 -7.46
N ARG A 357 10.26 -8.56 -6.72
CA ARG A 357 9.10 -9.45 -6.48
C ARG A 357 8.26 -9.72 -7.73
N LEU A 358 8.32 -8.83 -8.73
CA LEU A 358 7.58 -8.98 -9.97
C LEU A 358 8.27 -9.97 -10.93
N ARG A 359 7.51 -10.55 -11.86
CA ARG A 359 8.09 -11.38 -12.92
C ARG A 359 9.07 -10.55 -13.75
N GLY A 360 10.22 -11.15 -14.08
CA GLY A 360 11.34 -10.39 -14.63
C GLY A 360 11.02 -9.71 -15.97
N LYS A 361 10.31 -10.40 -16.87
CA LYS A 361 9.91 -9.84 -18.17
C LYS A 361 8.95 -8.66 -18.02
N ASP A 362 7.93 -8.80 -17.18
CA ASP A 362 6.93 -7.75 -16.95
C ASP A 362 7.59 -6.51 -16.31
N LEU A 363 8.45 -6.71 -15.32
CA LEU A 363 9.21 -5.62 -14.69
C LEU A 363 10.06 -4.85 -15.71
N VAL A 364 10.85 -5.56 -16.53
CA VAL A 364 11.72 -4.93 -17.53
C VAL A 364 10.91 -4.14 -18.54
N GLN A 365 9.77 -4.67 -18.98
CA GLN A 365 8.86 -3.98 -19.89
C GLN A 365 8.30 -2.70 -19.26
N VAL A 366 7.74 -2.78 -18.06
CA VAL A 366 7.15 -1.64 -17.35
C VAL A 366 8.20 -0.58 -17.04
N LEU A 367 9.37 -0.98 -16.54
CA LEU A 367 10.46 -0.06 -16.23
C LEU A 367 10.97 0.64 -17.48
N ARG A 368 11.10 -0.07 -18.62
CA ARG A 368 11.50 0.54 -19.89
C ARG A 368 10.44 1.51 -20.43
N GLN A 369 9.16 1.22 -20.21
CA GLN A 369 8.07 2.11 -20.60
C GLN A 369 8.08 3.41 -19.79
N LEU A 370 8.29 3.33 -18.47
CA LEU A 370 8.27 4.50 -17.59
C LEU A 370 9.58 5.30 -17.65
N HIS A 371 10.72 4.60 -17.71
CA HIS A 371 12.07 5.16 -17.62
C HIS A 371 12.96 4.55 -18.70
N PRO A 372 12.76 4.89 -19.99
CA PRO A 372 13.57 4.36 -21.08
C PRO A 372 15.04 4.79 -21.01
N GLN A 373 15.36 5.84 -20.23
CA GLN A 373 16.70 6.35 -20.03
C GLN A 373 17.43 5.70 -18.84
N ALA A 374 16.79 4.77 -18.12
CA ALA A 374 17.42 4.12 -16.98
C ALA A 374 18.66 3.33 -17.41
N SER A 375 19.79 3.59 -16.76
CA SER A 375 21.11 3.25 -17.29
C SER A 375 21.84 2.22 -16.42
N THR A 376 22.03 2.53 -15.13
CA THR A 376 22.88 1.76 -14.20
C THR A 376 22.36 1.82 -12.77
N PHE A 377 22.63 0.75 -12.01
CA PHE A 377 22.61 0.81 -10.56
C PHE A 377 23.80 1.61 -10.01
N VAL A 378 23.59 2.26 -8.87
CA VAL A 378 24.58 3.12 -8.21
C VAL A 378 24.67 2.74 -6.74
N LEU A 379 25.89 2.58 -6.22
CA LEU A 379 26.18 2.39 -4.80
C LEU A 379 26.74 3.69 -4.21
N GLY A 380 25.95 4.37 -3.39
CA GLY A 380 26.29 5.71 -2.89
C GLY A 380 26.41 6.69 -4.07
N THR A 381 27.64 7.04 -4.43
CA THR A 381 27.97 7.87 -5.59
C THR A 381 28.66 7.11 -6.72
N CYS A 382 28.93 5.81 -6.54
CA CYS A 382 29.69 4.98 -7.48
C CYS A 382 28.75 4.24 -8.44
N PRO A 383 28.76 4.54 -9.75
CA PRO A 383 28.02 3.77 -10.73
C PRO A 383 28.60 2.37 -10.85
N LEU A 384 27.74 1.35 -10.78
CA LEU A 384 28.18 -0.05 -10.87
C LEU A 384 28.39 -0.52 -12.32
N GLY A 385 27.93 0.25 -13.32
CA GLY A 385 28.01 -0.11 -14.73
C GLY A 385 27.07 -1.26 -15.13
N ILE A 386 26.08 -1.58 -14.28
CA ILE A 386 25.20 -2.73 -14.45
C ILE A 386 23.83 -2.26 -14.91
N SER A 387 23.44 -2.67 -16.12
CA SER A 387 22.15 -2.30 -16.71
C SER A 387 20.96 -2.92 -15.95
N PRO A 388 19.87 -2.18 -15.72
CA PRO A 388 18.63 -2.74 -15.18
C PRO A 388 17.88 -3.61 -16.20
N PHE A 389 18.31 -3.64 -17.46
CA PHE A 389 17.60 -4.28 -18.57
C PHE A 389 18.35 -5.46 -19.19
N GLN A 390 19.67 -5.32 -19.39
CA GLN A 390 20.48 -6.32 -20.09
C GLN A 390 20.81 -7.50 -19.17
N ASP A 391 20.64 -8.73 -19.68
CA ASP A 391 20.76 -9.98 -18.91
C ASP A 391 19.97 -9.95 -17.58
N ALA A 392 18.98 -9.07 -17.41
CA ALA A 392 18.40 -8.87 -16.07
C ALA A 392 17.43 -9.99 -15.65
N VAL A 393 17.00 -10.84 -16.58
CA VAL A 393 16.03 -11.91 -16.36
C VAL A 393 16.67 -13.27 -16.57
N CYS A 394 16.55 -14.17 -15.58
CA CYS A 394 17.02 -15.54 -15.72
C CYS A 394 16.17 -16.32 -16.75
N SER A 395 16.82 -17.01 -17.69
CA SER A 395 16.16 -17.85 -18.70
C SER A 395 15.32 -18.98 -18.09
N ASP A 396 15.77 -19.54 -16.96
CA ASP A 396 15.22 -20.79 -16.45
C ASP A 396 14.07 -20.57 -15.47
N CYS A 397 14.20 -19.55 -14.60
CA CYS A 397 13.16 -19.24 -13.61
C CYS A 397 12.36 -17.97 -13.93
N ALA A 398 12.67 -17.26 -15.02
CA ALA A 398 12.02 -16.02 -15.46
C ALA A 398 11.99 -14.87 -14.41
N ARG A 399 12.78 -14.98 -13.34
CA ARG A 399 12.89 -13.97 -12.28
C ARG A 399 13.93 -12.92 -12.62
N TYR A 400 13.72 -11.72 -12.12
CA TYR A 400 14.72 -10.66 -12.14
C TYR A 400 15.89 -11.02 -11.23
N CYS A 401 17.09 -11.00 -11.78
CA CYS A 401 18.32 -11.34 -11.07
C CYS A 401 19.48 -10.61 -11.74
N VAL A 402 19.95 -9.55 -11.08
CA VAL A 402 21.09 -8.76 -11.51
C VAL A 402 22.21 -8.95 -10.49
N PRO A 403 23.27 -9.70 -10.82
CA PRO A 403 24.42 -9.89 -9.95
C PRO A 403 25.10 -8.57 -9.60
N VAL A 404 25.42 -8.39 -8.33
CA VAL A 404 26.12 -7.19 -7.85
C VAL A 404 27.19 -7.60 -6.84
N LYS A 405 28.38 -7.03 -6.99
CA LYS A 405 29.52 -7.19 -6.08
C LYS A 405 30.03 -5.81 -5.68
N PHE A 406 30.26 -5.60 -4.40
CA PHE A 406 30.80 -4.35 -3.88
C PHE A 406 31.51 -4.57 -2.56
N GLU A 407 32.23 -3.54 -2.15
CA GLU A 407 33.06 -3.53 -0.95
C GLU A 407 32.52 -2.51 0.05
N VAL A 408 32.60 -2.83 1.34
CA VAL A 408 32.23 -1.93 2.45
C VAL A 408 33.24 -2.01 3.58
N ASP A 409 33.53 -0.86 4.19
CA ASP A 409 34.56 -0.73 5.23
C ASP A 409 34.20 -1.42 6.56
N GLY A 410 32.92 -1.66 6.81
CA GLY A 410 32.46 -2.21 8.07
C GLY A 410 31.03 -2.73 8.04
N LEU A 411 30.65 -3.48 9.07
CA LEU A 411 29.31 -4.07 9.20
C LEU A 411 28.21 -3.01 9.33
N ASP A 412 28.55 -1.87 9.94
CA ASP A 412 27.62 -0.77 10.17
C ASP A 412 27.71 0.33 9.11
N SER A 413 28.52 0.13 8.06
CA SER A 413 28.64 1.06 6.93
C SER A 413 27.29 1.23 6.23
N ASN A 414 26.98 2.48 5.89
CA ASN A 414 25.74 2.83 5.22
C ASN A 414 25.80 2.45 3.74
N ILE A 415 25.06 1.42 3.37
CA ILE A 415 24.87 0.96 2.00
C ILE A 415 23.67 1.70 1.42
N LEU A 416 23.85 2.37 0.29
CA LEU A 416 22.78 3.04 -0.45
C LEU A 416 22.79 2.56 -1.89
N LEU A 417 21.92 1.59 -2.22
CA LEU A 417 21.69 1.19 -3.60
C LEU A 417 20.56 2.02 -4.21
N SER A 418 20.84 2.59 -5.37
CA SER A 418 19.93 3.40 -6.16
C SER A 418 19.91 2.95 -7.61
N LEU A 419 18.89 3.36 -8.36
CA LEU A 419 18.82 3.19 -9.80
C LEU A 419 18.81 4.56 -10.48
N GLU A 420 19.73 4.79 -11.43
CA GLU A 420 19.68 5.98 -12.27
C GLU A 420 18.53 5.84 -13.27
N LEU A 421 17.44 6.58 -13.04
CA LEU A 421 16.27 6.59 -13.93
C LEU A 421 16.45 7.56 -15.09
N HIS A 422 17.09 8.69 -14.80
CA HIS A 422 17.45 9.78 -15.70
C HIS A 422 18.77 10.38 -15.21
N PRO A 423 19.54 11.11 -16.04
CA PRO A 423 20.74 11.79 -15.59
C PRO A 423 20.48 12.62 -14.33
N HIS A 424 21.26 12.37 -13.27
CA HIS A 424 21.14 13.00 -11.95
C HIS A 424 19.88 12.67 -11.13
N GLN A 425 19.04 11.73 -11.57
CA GLN A 425 17.89 11.24 -10.81
C GLN A 425 18.17 9.84 -10.26
N LEU A 426 18.62 9.79 -9.00
CA LEU A 426 19.09 8.58 -8.30
C LEU A 426 18.23 8.22 -7.08
N PRO A 427 16.95 7.85 -7.26
CA PRO A 427 16.13 7.38 -6.14
C PRO A 427 16.66 6.04 -5.61
N PRO A 428 16.61 5.83 -4.29
CA PRO A 428 17.03 4.57 -3.68
C PRO A 428 16.07 3.42 -4.02
N LEU A 429 16.60 2.21 -3.98
CA LEU A 429 15.83 0.98 -4.05
C LEU A 429 15.13 0.68 -2.71
N GLY A 430 14.14 -0.22 -2.75
CA GLY A 430 13.43 -0.68 -1.56
C GLY A 430 14.37 -1.18 -0.46
N GLY A 431 14.17 -0.67 0.76
CA GLY A 431 14.95 -1.06 1.94
C GLY A 431 16.30 -0.38 2.10
N PHE A 432 16.66 0.58 1.24
CA PHE A 432 17.87 1.39 1.36
C PHE A 432 17.58 2.84 1.76
N PRO A 433 18.45 3.51 2.55
CA PRO A 433 19.73 3.04 3.08
C PRO A 433 19.63 1.87 4.08
N SER A 434 20.67 1.04 4.15
CA SER A 434 20.76 -0.11 5.07
C SER A 434 22.21 -0.36 5.50
N SER A 435 22.43 -1.18 6.53
CA SER A 435 23.78 -1.62 6.92
C SER A 435 24.02 -3.08 6.53
N LEU A 436 25.29 -3.46 6.40
CA LEU A 436 25.64 -4.85 6.12
C LEU A 436 25.15 -5.79 7.24
N ARG A 437 25.26 -5.36 8.51
CA ARG A 437 24.69 -6.08 9.66
C ARG A 437 23.20 -6.32 9.48
N HIS A 438 22.44 -5.29 9.12
CA HIS A 438 21.00 -5.43 8.91
C HIS A 438 20.68 -6.41 7.78
N LEU A 439 21.43 -6.39 6.67
CA LEU A 439 21.25 -7.34 5.57
C LEU A 439 21.55 -8.79 5.99
N VAL A 440 22.63 -9.01 6.74
CA VAL A 440 23.02 -10.31 7.27
C VAL A 440 21.98 -10.85 8.25
N ASP A 441 21.54 -10.03 9.20
CA ASP A 441 20.55 -10.40 10.22
C ASP A 441 19.19 -10.73 9.58
N ARG A 442 18.74 -9.89 8.63
CA ARG A 442 17.48 -10.08 7.92
C ARG A 442 17.47 -11.38 7.10
N LEU A 443 18.60 -11.71 6.47
CA LEU A 443 18.75 -12.95 5.70
C LEU A 443 19.08 -14.16 6.59
N ARG A 444 19.31 -13.97 7.89
CA ARG A 444 19.75 -15.00 8.84
C ARG A 444 21.02 -15.71 8.36
N ILE A 445 21.96 -14.95 7.77
CA ILE A 445 23.24 -15.47 7.31
C ILE A 445 24.20 -15.51 8.51
N ASN A 446 24.71 -16.68 8.87
CA ASN A 446 25.74 -16.80 9.90
C ASN A 446 27.10 -16.36 9.33
N MET A 447 27.75 -15.37 9.96
CA MET A 447 29.07 -14.85 9.53
C MET A 447 30.26 -15.76 9.89
N ILE A 448 30.04 -16.84 10.65
CA ILE A 448 31.11 -17.76 11.09
C ILE A 448 31.18 -18.96 10.13
N GLY A 449 32.39 -19.21 9.60
CA GLY A 449 32.70 -20.14 8.52
C GLY A 449 32.35 -21.61 8.76
N CYS A 450 31.09 -21.96 8.57
CA CYS A 450 30.65 -23.35 8.42
C CYS A 450 30.30 -23.64 6.95
N PRO A 451 31.03 -24.53 6.26
CA PRO A 451 30.62 -25.05 4.95
C PRO A 451 29.41 -25.96 5.16
N GLY A 452 28.21 -25.39 5.10
CA GLY A 452 26.95 -26.12 5.31
C GLY A 452 25.91 -25.29 6.05
N LEU A 453 25.48 -24.17 5.47
CA LEU A 453 24.29 -23.46 5.96
C LEU A 453 23.04 -24.34 5.72
N PRO A 454 22.12 -24.47 6.69
CA PRO A 454 20.74 -24.83 6.39
C PRO A 454 20.20 -23.85 5.36
N ARG A 455 19.67 -24.40 4.25
CA ARG A 455 19.10 -23.66 3.12
C ARG A 455 18.20 -22.53 3.61
N LEU A 456 18.38 -21.33 3.07
CA LEU A 456 17.51 -20.17 3.32
C LEU A 456 16.04 -20.60 3.09
N PRO A 457 15.19 -20.68 4.14
CA PRO A 457 13.90 -21.40 4.04
C PRO A 457 12.87 -20.76 3.09
N ALA A 458 13.12 -19.54 2.60
CA ALA A 458 12.27 -18.82 1.64
C ALA A 458 12.89 -18.65 0.23
N ARG A 459 14.08 -19.19 -0.01
CA ARG A 459 14.77 -19.03 -1.30
C ARG A 459 14.31 -20.12 -2.26
N THR A 460 13.57 -19.75 -3.30
CA THR A 460 13.41 -20.63 -4.47
C THR A 460 14.75 -20.65 -5.20
N GLU A 461 15.53 -21.69 -4.98
CA GLU A 461 16.86 -21.83 -5.60
C GLU A 461 16.75 -22.01 -7.11
N CYS A 462 17.64 -21.37 -7.87
CA CYS A 462 17.78 -21.60 -9.30
C CYS A 462 19.27 -21.69 -9.62
N LYS A 463 19.71 -22.85 -10.10
CA LYS A 463 21.13 -23.10 -10.43
C LYS A 463 21.69 -22.06 -11.39
N SER A 464 20.90 -21.65 -12.38
CA SER A 464 21.31 -20.62 -13.34
C SER A 464 21.43 -19.24 -12.72
N CYS A 465 20.61 -18.87 -11.73
CA CYS A 465 20.84 -17.66 -10.94
C CYS A 465 22.15 -17.76 -10.14
N GLU A 466 22.41 -18.88 -9.45
CA GLU A 466 23.64 -19.03 -8.66
C GLU A 466 24.89 -18.93 -9.55
N LEU A 467 24.89 -19.60 -10.70
CA LEU A 467 25.99 -19.53 -11.66
C LEU A 467 26.22 -18.10 -12.17
N ARG A 468 25.14 -17.33 -12.40
CA ARG A 468 25.25 -15.92 -12.82
C ARG A 468 25.85 -15.05 -11.71
N ILE A 469 25.43 -15.24 -10.46
CA ILE A 469 25.92 -14.48 -9.31
C ILE A 469 27.40 -14.76 -9.03
N HIS A 470 27.79 -16.03 -9.08
CA HIS A 470 29.15 -16.47 -8.77
C HIS A 470 30.09 -16.50 -9.97
N ARG A 471 29.63 -16.09 -11.17
CA ARG A 471 30.50 -15.96 -12.34
C ARG A 471 31.65 -15.01 -12.00
N LYS A 472 32.90 -15.45 -12.20
CA LYS A 472 34.05 -14.54 -12.20
C LYS A 472 33.83 -13.57 -13.35
N ALA A 473 33.89 -12.26 -13.09
CA ALA A 473 33.84 -11.27 -14.15
C ALA A 473 34.97 -11.62 -15.13
N ARG A 474 34.61 -12.02 -16.36
CA ARG A 474 35.59 -11.98 -17.44
C ARG A 474 35.80 -10.48 -17.70
N PRO A 475 37.03 -9.98 -17.74
CA PRO A 475 37.27 -8.67 -18.32
C PRO A 475 36.69 -8.72 -19.74
N ASP A 476 35.95 -7.68 -20.14
CA ASP A 476 35.58 -7.46 -21.53
C ASP A 476 36.87 -7.25 -22.31
N PHE A 477 37.45 -8.33 -22.83
CA PHE A 477 38.41 -8.23 -23.91
C PHE A 477 37.60 -7.92 -25.16
N GLU A 478 37.76 -6.70 -25.68
CA GLU A 478 37.50 -6.42 -27.09
C GLU A 478 38.10 -7.56 -27.91
N ASP A 479 37.27 -8.22 -28.70
CA ASP A 479 37.65 -9.37 -29.52
C ASP A 479 38.47 -8.88 -30.73
N SER A 480 39.66 -8.33 -30.48
CA SER A 480 40.69 -8.06 -31.48
C SER A 480 41.51 -9.34 -31.68
N SER A 481 40.87 -10.38 -32.20
CA SER A 481 41.56 -11.59 -32.64
C SER A 481 42.01 -11.43 -34.11
N TYR A 482 43.07 -10.65 -34.32
CA TYR A 482 43.87 -10.70 -35.54
C TYR A 482 44.51 -12.10 -35.64
N LYS A 483 43.97 -12.98 -36.51
CA LYS A 483 44.62 -14.26 -36.84
C LYS A 483 45.24 -14.20 -38.23
N LYS A 484 46.57 -14.10 -38.26
CA LYS A 484 47.38 -14.22 -39.49
C LYS A 484 47.62 -15.71 -39.80
N ARG A 485 47.09 -16.12 -40.96
CA ARG A 485 47.52 -17.11 -41.99
C ARG A 485 48.24 -18.40 -41.57
N VAL A 486 47.90 -19.51 -42.24
CA VAL A 486 48.78 -20.20 -43.24
C VAL A 486 47.92 -20.93 -44.29
N ARG A 487 48.34 -20.94 -45.57
CA ARG A 487 47.83 -21.81 -46.65
C ARG A 487 48.74 -23.04 -46.77
N PHE A 488 48.17 -24.22 -47.02
CA PHE A 488 48.90 -25.39 -47.53
C PHE A 488 48.06 -26.05 -48.64
N ILE A 489 48.74 -26.78 -49.52
CA ILE A 489 48.34 -27.21 -50.89
C ILE A 489 46.97 -27.87 -50.94
#